data_AF-A0AA35TIT0-F1
#
_entry.id   AF-A0AA35TIT0-F1
#
_cell.length_a   1.000
_cell.length_b   1.000
_cell.length_c   1.000
_cell.angle_alpha   90.00
_cell.angle_beta   90.00
_cell.angle_gamma   90.00
#
_symmetry.space_group_name_H-M   'P 1'
#
loop_
_entity.id
_entity.type
_entity.pdbx_description
1 polymer ?
#
loop_
_entity_poly.entity_id
_entity_poly.type
_entity_poly.pdbx_seq_one_letter_code
_entity_poly.pdbx_strand_id
1 'polypeptide(L)'
;MQKISEYTDPENWVHHIPYILPQGRTVWWNPSQKADDELVEDEEEEDEEKEQPEEPEPETGPSLLSAISADEKVNGFPAWSLRLTSNLVPQYAAALASSNLWPGAHAVAYKKTFDNVYIGWGLKYSAVPFNPELPPPVQEEFPAGPDITETTDPMVEQEEALRKAQEEAQEAMEGEGGT
;
A
#
# COMPACT_ATOMS: atom_id res chain seq x y z
N MET A 1 18.73 43.94 0.98
CA MET A 1 18.84 42.97 2.08
C MET A 1 17.45 42.40 2.30
N GLN A 2 17.31 41.08 2.25
CA GLN A 2 16.04 40.39 2.46
C GLN A 2 15.57 40.62 3.91
N LYS A 3 14.30 40.96 4.14
CA LYS A 3 13.80 41.21 5.50
C LYS A 3 13.51 39.88 6.18
N ILE A 4 13.93 39.72 7.44
CA ILE A 4 13.70 38.47 8.18
C ILE A 4 12.19 38.12 8.30
N SER A 5 11.33 39.13 8.24
CA SER A 5 9.87 38.96 8.22
C SER A 5 9.34 38.24 6.98
N GLU A 6 10.08 38.17 5.88
CA GLU A 6 9.66 37.41 4.71
C GLU A 6 9.65 35.91 5.00
N TYR A 7 10.57 35.44 5.86
CA TYR A 7 10.61 34.04 6.29
C TYR A 7 9.49 33.65 7.27
N THR A 8 8.55 34.54 7.59
CA THR A 8 7.30 34.14 8.26
C THR A 8 6.19 33.75 7.29
N ASP A 9 6.43 33.87 5.99
CA ASP A 9 5.54 33.36 4.95
C ASP A 9 5.90 31.89 4.64
N PRO A 10 4.96 30.94 4.76
CA PRO A 10 5.20 29.53 4.47
C PRO A 10 5.60 29.27 3.00
N GLU A 11 5.25 30.15 2.05
CA GLU A 11 5.68 30.01 0.64
C GLU A 11 7.20 30.09 0.46
N ASN A 12 7.91 30.70 1.42
CA ASN A 12 9.37 30.85 1.39
C ASN A 12 10.13 29.64 1.96
N TRP A 13 9.41 28.57 2.30
CA TRP A 13 9.98 27.34 2.84
C TRP A 13 9.56 26.16 1.98
N VAL A 14 10.53 25.31 1.65
CA VAL A 14 10.32 24.14 0.78
C VAL A 14 10.90 22.88 1.39
N HIS A 15 10.36 21.73 1.02
CA HIS A 15 10.91 20.43 1.39
C HIS A 15 12.18 20.12 0.60
N HIS A 16 13.30 19.92 1.32
CA HIS A 16 14.59 19.57 0.72
C HIS A 16 14.84 18.06 0.61
N ILE A 17 14.00 17.25 1.25
CA ILE A 17 14.05 15.78 1.23
C ILE A 17 12.88 15.27 0.37
N PRO A 18 13.07 14.20 -0.44
CA PRO A 18 11.98 13.59 -1.20
C PRO A 18 10.83 13.11 -0.30
N TYR A 19 9.61 13.19 -0.82
CA TYR A 19 8.41 12.68 -0.15
C TYR A 19 8.49 11.15 0.05
N ILE A 20 7.98 10.67 1.19
CA ILE A 20 7.87 9.24 1.50
C ILE A 20 6.46 8.78 1.10
N LEU A 21 6.38 7.91 0.10
CA LEU A 21 5.15 7.31 -0.39
C LEU A 21 4.55 6.34 0.65
N PRO A 22 3.24 6.05 0.61
CA PRO A 22 2.58 5.07 1.49
C PRO A 22 3.31 3.72 1.59
N GLN A 23 3.90 3.23 0.50
CA GLN A 23 4.75 2.03 0.50
C GLN A 23 6.07 2.14 1.31
N GLY A 24 6.36 3.29 1.92
CA GLY A 24 7.55 3.52 2.74
C GLY A 24 8.83 3.85 1.96
N ARG A 25 8.73 4.24 0.69
CA ARG A 25 9.86 4.55 -0.20
C ARG A 25 9.69 5.93 -0.83
N THR A 26 10.76 6.47 -1.42
CA THR A 26 10.73 7.78 -2.12
C THR A 26 10.48 7.67 -3.62
N VAL A 27 10.46 6.46 -4.16
CA VAL A 27 10.23 6.16 -5.59
C VAL A 27 9.26 5.00 -5.64
N TRP A 28 8.21 5.13 -6.45
CA TRP A 28 7.20 4.10 -6.66
C TRP A 28 7.85 2.78 -7.09
N TRP A 29 7.37 1.68 -6.53
CA TRP A 29 7.78 0.35 -6.92
C TRP A 29 6.54 -0.40 -7.40
N ASN A 30 6.60 -0.91 -8.62
CA ASN A 30 5.53 -1.71 -9.19
C ASN A 30 5.69 -3.18 -8.74
N PRO A 31 4.75 -3.73 -7.94
CA PRO A 31 4.74 -5.15 -7.59
C PRO A 31 4.54 -6.08 -8.78
N SER A 32 3.71 -5.69 -9.75
CA SER A 32 3.36 -6.52 -10.91
C SER A 32 4.53 -6.73 -11.86
N GLN A 33 5.48 -5.78 -11.94
CA GLN A 33 6.65 -5.92 -12.80
C GLN A 33 7.48 -7.17 -12.49
N LYS A 34 7.51 -7.64 -11.23
CA LYS A 34 8.18 -8.90 -10.90
C LYS A 34 7.35 -10.14 -11.24
N ALA A 35 6.02 -10.03 -11.16
CA ALA A 35 5.14 -11.11 -11.55
C ALA A 35 5.23 -11.35 -13.06
N ASP A 36 5.31 -10.28 -13.85
CA ASP A 36 5.51 -10.39 -15.30
C ASP A 36 6.86 -11.05 -15.65
N ASP A 37 7.96 -10.65 -15.00
CA ASP A 37 9.28 -11.29 -15.23
C ASP A 37 9.28 -12.78 -14.84
N GLU A 38 8.52 -13.21 -13.83
CA GLU A 38 8.39 -14.62 -13.41
C GLU A 38 7.40 -15.41 -14.29
N LEU A 39 6.34 -14.79 -14.79
CA LEU A 39 5.35 -15.42 -15.68
C LEU A 39 5.89 -15.61 -17.10
N VAL A 40 6.82 -14.76 -17.56
CA VAL A 40 7.47 -14.89 -18.88
C VAL A 40 8.41 -16.12 -18.94
N GLU A 41 8.81 -16.70 -17.81
CA GLU A 41 9.58 -17.97 -17.80
C GLU A 41 8.70 -19.23 -17.94
N ASP A 42 7.37 -19.14 -17.73
CA ASP A 42 6.43 -20.28 -17.76
C ASP A 42 5.41 -20.22 -18.93
N GLU A 43 5.44 -19.21 -19.80
CA GLU A 43 4.53 -19.07 -20.95
C GLU A 43 4.96 -19.87 -22.21
N GLU A 44 5.12 -21.18 -22.07
CA GLU A 44 4.81 -22.14 -23.15
C GLU A 44 3.62 -23.01 -22.71
N GLU A 45 2.42 -22.43 -22.58
CA GLU A 45 1.11 -23.04 -22.93
C GLU A 45 -0.07 -22.31 -22.24
N GLU A 46 -1.17 -22.23 -23.00
CA GLU A 46 -2.55 -21.90 -22.61
C GLU A 46 -2.98 -20.42 -22.51
N ASP A 47 -3.50 -20.02 -23.68
CA ASP A 47 -4.48 -18.97 -23.98
C ASP A 47 -5.79 -19.19 -23.16
N GLU A 48 -5.76 -18.86 -21.86
CA GLU A 48 -6.97 -18.63 -21.06
C GLU A 48 -7.09 -17.14 -20.75
N GLU A 49 -8.28 -16.60 -21.04
CA GLU A 49 -8.76 -15.24 -20.77
C GLU A 49 -8.78 -14.97 -19.24
N LYS A 50 -7.61 -14.91 -18.60
CA LYS A 50 -7.44 -14.49 -17.21
C LYS A 50 -7.78 -13.00 -17.15
N GLU A 51 -8.73 -12.64 -16.30
CA GLU A 51 -8.93 -11.25 -15.85
C GLU A 51 -7.55 -10.69 -15.51
N GLN A 52 -7.07 -9.73 -16.32
CA GLN A 52 -5.78 -9.10 -16.06
C GLN A 52 -5.83 -8.57 -14.63
N PRO A 53 -4.88 -8.98 -13.75
CA PRO A 53 -4.78 -8.41 -12.43
C PRO A 53 -4.76 -6.89 -12.58
N GLU A 54 -5.65 -6.19 -11.89
CA GLU A 54 -5.68 -4.72 -11.94
C GLU A 54 -4.29 -4.23 -11.53
N GLU A 55 -3.54 -3.68 -12.50
CA GLU A 55 -2.20 -3.16 -12.21
C GLU A 55 -2.34 -2.10 -11.11
N PRO A 56 -1.52 -2.18 -10.05
CA PRO A 56 -1.64 -1.25 -8.95
C PRO A 56 -1.37 0.18 -9.43
N GLU A 57 -2.30 1.09 -9.16
CA GLU A 57 -2.16 2.49 -9.53
C GLU A 57 -0.86 3.07 -8.95
N PRO A 58 -0.03 3.77 -9.76
CA PRO A 58 1.21 4.35 -9.27
C PRO A 58 1.00 5.34 -8.13
N GLU A 59 1.62 5.07 -6.98
CA GLU A 59 1.60 6.03 -5.87
C GLU A 59 2.36 7.30 -6.27
N THR A 60 1.67 8.45 -6.18
CA THR A 60 2.26 9.77 -6.47
C THR A 60 2.30 10.63 -5.21
N GLY A 61 3.34 11.46 -5.13
CA GLY A 61 3.52 12.41 -4.03
C GLY A 61 3.94 13.78 -4.54
N PRO A 62 4.00 14.80 -3.66
CA PRO A 62 4.49 16.12 -4.02
C PRO A 62 5.91 16.07 -4.60
N SER A 63 6.19 16.92 -5.59
CA SER A 63 7.54 17.06 -6.15
C SER A 63 8.54 17.57 -5.10
N LEU A 64 9.82 17.25 -5.28
CA LEU A 64 10.90 17.86 -4.51
C LEU A 64 10.81 19.40 -4.59
N LEU A 65 11.17 20.08 -3.49
CA LEU A 65 11.07 21.54 -3.35
C LEU A 65 9.62 22.06 -3.39
N SER A 66 8.63 21.23 -3.06
CA SER A 66 7.27 21.70 -2.78
C SER A 66 7.25 22.65 -1.58
N ALA A 67 6.44 23.70 -1.66
CA ALA A 67 6.27 24.65 -0.57
C ALA A 67 5.51 24.02 0.61
N ILE A 68 5.92 24.35 1.84
CA ILE A 68 5.26 23.81 3.05
C ILE A 68 3.83 24.36 3.25
N SER A 69 3.44 25.38 2.50
CA SER A 69 2.08 25.92 2.46
C SER A 69 1.08 24.97 1.79
N ALA A 70 1.57 24.09 0.91
CA ALA A 70 0.78 23.07 0.23
C ALA A 70 0.61 21.78 1.07
N ASP A 71 1.24 21.70 2.23
CA ASP A 71 1.14 20.55 3.13
C ASP A 71 -0.29 20.37 3.66
N GLU A 72 -0.68 19.11 3.88
CA GLU A 72 -1.99 18.75 4.42
C GLU A 72 -2.21 19.35 5.83
N LYS A 73 -3.43 19.84 6.06
CA LYS A 73 -3.80 20.43 7.35
C LYS A 73 -3.83 19.37 8.45
N VAL A 74 -3.30 19.75 9.60
CA VAL A 74 -3.29 18.94 10.82
C VAL A 74 -4.50 19.32 11.66
N ASN A 75 -5.52 18.46 11.69
CA ASN A 75 -6.75 18.68 12.46
C ASN A 75 -7.41 20.06 12.16
N GLY A 76 -7.45 20.44 10.88
CA GLY A 76 -7.99 21.72 10.41
C GLY A 76 -7.05 22.92 10.54
N PHE A 77 -5.89 22.77 11.18
CA PHE A 77 -4.85 23.79 11.29
C PHE A 77 -3.77 23.60 10.21
N PRO A 78 -3.01 24.65 9.85
CA PRO A 78 -1.86 24.50 8.95
C PRO A 78 -0.84 23.47 9.47
N ALA A 79 -0.11 22.81 8.57
CA ALA A 79 0.94 21.84 8.96
C ALA A 79 2.11 22.49 9.71
N TRP A 80 2.33 23.78 9.48
CA TRP A 80 3.45 24.53 10.03
C TRP A 80 3.00 25.85 10.68
N SER A 81 3.63 26.17 11.81
CA SER A 81 3.45 27.44 12.51
C SER A 81 4.72 28.27 12.41
N LEU A 82 4.65 29.44 11.77
CA LEU A 82 5.79 30.32 11.53
C LEU A 82 5.73 31.55 12.44
N ARG A 83 6.87 31.94 13.01
CA ARG A 83 6.99 33.14 13.86
C ARG A 83 8.39 33.74 13.84
N LEU A 84 8.51 35.01 14.20
CA LEU A 84 9.79 35.59 14.60
C LEU A 84 10.11 35.26 16.05
N THR A 85 11.39 35.11 16.37
CA THR A 85 11.85 34.89 17.75
C THR A 85 11.70 36.13 18.63
N SER A 86 11.73 37.33 18.04
CA SER A 86 11.52 38.60 18.76
C SER A 86 10.83 39.62 17.86
N ASN A 87 9.74 40.19 18.37
CA ASN A 87 9.07 41.33 17.75
C ASN A 87 9.61 42.68 18.25
N LEU A 88 10.35 42.68 19.37
CA LEU A 88 10.88 43.91 19.98
C LEU A 88 12.14 44.41 19.27
N VAL A 89 13.00 43.48 18.82
CA VAL A 89 14.24 43.81 18.12
C VAL A 89 14.36 43.00 16.83
N PRO A 90 13.53 43.29 15.81
CA PRO A 90 13.46 42.49 14.59
C PRO A 90 14.78 42.41 13.82
N GLN A 91 15.70 43.38 13.99
CA GLN A 91 17.00 43.35 13.31
C GLN A 91 17.91 42.18 13.74
N TYR A 92 17.67 41.61 14.92
CA TYR A 92 18.41 40.46 15.45
C TYR A 92 17.52 39.23 15.60
N ALA A 93 16.26 39.30 15.18
CA ALA A 93 15.35 38.16 15.23
C ALA A 93 15.76 37.10 14.19
N ALA A 94 15.36 35.87 14.47
CA ALA A 94 15.37 34.76 13.54
C ALA A 94 13.92 34.40 13.21
N ALA A 95 13.70 33.78 12.04
CA ALA A 95 12.43 33.16 11.72
C ALA A 95 12.47 31.69 12.14
N LEU A 96 11.36 31.22 12.70
CA LEU A 96 11.20 29.87 13.21
C LEU A 96 9.92 29.27 12.64
N ALA A 97 10.07 28.21 11.86
CA ALA A 97 8.98 27.33 11.45
C ALA A 97 8.94 26.13 12.39
N SER A 98 7.76 25.80 12.92
CA SER A 98 7.54 24.67 13.81
C SER A 98 6.48 23.75 13.21
N SER A 99 6.76 22.45 13.12
CA SER A 99 5.77 21.49 12.62
C SER A 99 4.68 21.26 13.65
N ASN A 100 3.43 21.31 13.19
CA ASN A 100 2.26 20.93 13.98
C ASN A 100 1.99 19.42 13.86
N LEU A 101 2.45 18.78 12.78
CA LEU A 101 2.34 17.33 12.57
C LEU A 101 3.34 16.53 13.41
N TRP A 102 4.57 17.05 13.53
CA TRP A 102 5.64 16.44 14.33
C TRP A 102 6.10 17.42 15.41
N PRO A 103 5.41 17.45 16.57
CA PRO A 103 5.79 18.32 17.67
C PRO A 103 7.25 18.07 18.09
N GLY A 104 8.07 19.11 17.96
CA GLY A 104 9.52 19.03 18.18
C GLY A 104 10.36 19.28 16.92
N ALA A 105 9.77 19.21 15.73
CA ALA A 105 10.45 19.59 14.49
C ALA A 105 10.43 21.11 14.31
N HIS A 106 11.62 21.68 14.19
CA HIS A 106 11.84 23.12 14.05
C HIS A 106 12.82 23.41 12.93
N ALA A 107 12.53 24.42 12.13
CA ALA A 107 13.44 24.98 11.14
C ALA A 107 13.67 26.47 11.47
N VAL A 108 14.94 26.87 11.55
CA VAL A 108 15.36 28.22 11.93
C VAL A 108 16.08 28.86 10.77
N ALA A 109 15.70 30.08 10.43
CA ALA A 109 16.41 30.92 9.47
C ALA A 109 16.92 32.18 10.16
N TYR A 110 18.20 32.46 10.00
CA TYR A 110 18.85 33.69 10.46
C TYR A 110 19.78 34.22 9.37
N LYS A 111 19.47 35.39 8.81
CA LYS A 111 20.24 36.00 7.72
C LYS A 111 20.36 35.07 6.50
N LYS A 112 21.50 34.41 6.32
CA LYS A 112 21.81 33.49 5.20
C LYS A 112 22.02 32.05 5.66
N THR A 113 21.85 31.78 6.95
CA THR A 113 22.01 30.45 7.53
C THR A 113 20.65 29.91 7.91
N PHE A 114 20.40 28.67 7.55
CA PHE A 114 19.21 27.92 7.92
C PHE A 114 19.63 26.58 8.50
N ASP A 115 18.89 26.10 9.48
CA ASP A 115 19.13 24.80 10.09
C ASP A 115 17.82 24.17 10.57
N ASN A 116 17.79 22.84 10.57
CA ASN A 116 16.61 22.05 10.88
C ASN A 116 16.96 21.11 12.04
N VAL A 117 16.15 21.12 13.09
CA VAL A 117 16.38 20.31 14.29
C VAL A 117 15.09 19.65 14.74
N TYR A 118 15.20 18.40 15.18
CA TYR A 118 14.12 17.69 15.85
C TYR A 118 14.48 17.48 17.32
N ILE A 119 13.62 17.96 18.22
CA ILE A 119 13.74 17.77 19.67
C ILE A 119 12.35 17.39 20.21
N GLY A 120 12.12 16.10 20.38
CA GLY A 120 10.81 15.60 20.80
C GLY A 120 10.79 14.10 21.06
N TRP A 121 9.59 13.55 21.20
CA TRP A 121 9.36 12.16 21.62
C TRP A 121 9.28 11.15 20.46
N GLY A 122 9.40 11.60 19.22
CA GLY A 122 9.16 10.75 18.04
C GLY A 122 7.70 10.37 17.84
N LEU A 123 6.76 11.14 18.41
CA LEU A 123 5.32 10.89 18.30
C LEU A 123 4.69 11.85 17.30
N LYS A 124 4.04 11.28 16.28
CA LYS A 124 3.22 12.02 15.32
C LYS A 124 2.01 12.60 16.05
N TYR A 125 1.71 13.86 15.81
CA TYR A 125 0.47 14.45 16.32
C TYR A 125 -0.73 13.74 15.68
N SER A 126 -1.65 13.30 16.54
CA SER A 126 -2.94 12.75 16.14
C SER A 126 -4.01 13.36 17.02
N ALA A 127 -5.10 13.81 16.41
CA ALA A 127 -6.30 14.21 17.15
C ALA A 127 -7.05 13.00 17.71
N VAL A 128 -6.87 11.83 17.08
CA VAL A 128 -7.47 10.57 17.49
C VAL A 128 -6.51 9.85 18.43
N PRO A 129 -6.97 9.32 19.57
CA PRO A 129 -6.16 8.47 20.44
C PRO A 129 -5.60 7.28 19.69
N PHE A 130 -4.43 6.80 20.12
CA PHE A 130 -3.88 5.55 19.61
C PHE A 130 -4.87 4.39 19.87
N ASN A 131 -5.24 3.69 18.81
CA ASN A 131 -6.03 2.47 18.88
C ASN A 131 -5.14 1.31 18.41
N PRO A 132 -4.82 0.33 19.26
CA PRO A 132 -3.99 -0.81 18.86
C PRO A 132 -4.69 -1.62 17.77
N GLU A 133 -3.89 -2.17 16.86
CA GLU A 133 -4.39 -3.03 15.79
C GLU A 133 -5.05 -4.29 16.38
N LEU A 134 -6.17 -4.69 15.78
CA LEU A 134 -6.83 -5.93 16.14
C LEU A 134 -5.97 -7.12 15.68
N PRO A 135 -6.04 -8.28 16.38
CA PRO A 135 -5.42 -9.50 15.89
C PRO A 135 -5.85 -9.79 14.44
N PRO A 136 -4.95 -10.37 13.63
CA PRO A 136 -5.29 -10.74 12.26
C PRO A 136 -6.47 -11.73 12.27
N PRO A 137 -7.29 -11.74 11.21
CA PRO A 137 -8.34 -12.74 11.08
C PRO A 137 -7.73 -14.15 11.09
N VAL A 138 -8.46 -15.09 11.69
CA VAL A 138 -8.06 -16.50 11.64
C VAL A 138 -8.08 -16.98 10.19
N GLN A 139 -7.13 -17.85 9.85
CA GLN A 139 -7.11 -18.46 8.53
C GLN A 139 -8.31 -19.41 8.38
N GLU A 140 -8.94 -19.39 7.21
CA GLU A 140 -10.03 -20.31 6.89
C GLU A 140 -9.47 -21.73 6.70
N GLU A 141 -10.27 -22.72 7.09
CA GLU A 141 -9.94 -24.12 6.84
C GLU A 141 -10.10 -24.42 5.34
N PHE A 142 -9.45 -25.50 4.89
CA PHE A 142 -9.60 -25.96 3.52
C PHE A 142 -11.08 -26.27 3.24
N PRO A 143 -11.66 -25.78 2.12
CA PRO A 143 -13.07 -25.98 1.82
C PRO A 143 -13.36 -27.48 1.70
N ALA A 144 -14.48 -27.93 2.27
CA ALA A 144 -14.91 -29.31 2.12
C ALA A 144 -15.33 -29.59 0.68
N GLY A 145 -14.38 -30.09 -0.10
CA GLY A 145 -14.55 -30.47 -1.50
C GLY A 145 -14.83 -31.97 -1.69
N PRO A 146 -15.09 -32.40 -2.94
CA PRO A 146 -15.23 -33.81 -3.30
C PRO A 146 -13.95 -34.61 -3.01
N ASP A 147 -12.78 -33.97 -2.93
CA ASP A 147 -11.51 -34.61 -2.60
C ASP A 147 -11.46 -35.15 -1.16
N ILE A 148 -12.24 -34.55 -0.24
CA ILE A 148 -12.28 -34.96 1.17
C ILE A 148 -13.65 -35.54 1.59
N THR A 149 -14.64 -35.48 0.70
CA THR A 149 -16.00 -35.97 0.96
C THR A 149 -16.13 -37.37 0.37
N GLU A 150 -16.38 -38.36 1.23
CA GLU A 150 -16.66 -39.73 0.80
C GLU A 150 -17.84 -39.74 -0.17
N THR A 151 -17.62 -40.32 -1.36
CA THR A 151 -18.69 -40.48 -2.35
C THR A 151 -19.62 -41.58 -1.87
N THR A 152 -20.93 -41.34 -1.91
CA THR A 152 -21.92 -42.35 -1.52
C THR A 152 -21.75 -43.61 -2.38
N ASP A 153 -21.73 -44.77 -1.73
CA ASP A 153 -21.74 -46.05 -2.42
C ASP A 153 -22.93 -46.15 -3.39
N PRO A 154 -22.74 -46.75 -4.59
CA PRO A 154 -23.83 -46.97 -5.52
C PRO A 154 -24.92 -47.86 -4.90
N MET A 155 -26.18 -47.62 -5.27
CA MET A 155 -27.27 -48.49 -4.84
C MET A 155 -27.22 -49.84 -5.58
N VAL A 156 -27.74 -50.90 -4.96
CA VAL A 156 -27.77 -52.27 -5.54
C VAL A 156 -28.39 -52.28 -6.95
N GLU A 157 -29.47 -51.52 -7.17
CA GLU A 157 -30.12 -51.43 -8.48
C GLU A 157 -29.21 -50.81 -9.56
N GLN A 158 -28.35 -49.86 -9.18
CA GLN A 158 -27.40 -49.22 -10.09
C GLN A 158 -26.23 -50.16 -10.42
N GLU A 159 -25.78 -50.94 -9.43
CA GLU A 159 -24.74 -51.97 -9.64
C GLU A 159 -25.24 -53.09 -10.55
N GLU A 160 -26.47 -53.58 -10.35
CA GLU A 160 -27.07 -54.60 -11.22
C GLU A 160 -27.28 -54.09 -12.66
N ALA A 161 -27.72 -52.84 -12.82
CA ALA A 161 -27.86 -52.22 -14.13
C ALA A 161 -26.49 -52.06 -14.83
N LEU A 162 -25.45 -51.68 -14.09
CA LEU A 162 -24.09 -51.59 -14.62
C LEU A 162 -23.55 -52.97 -15.01
N ARG A 163 -23.75 -54.00 -14.17
CA ARG A 163 -23.35 -55.38 -14.47
C ARG A 163 -24.01 -55.88 -15.74
N LYS A 164 -25.32 -55.68 -15.87
CA LYS A 164 -26.06 -56.07 -17.08
C LYS A 164 -25.56 -55.34 -18.33
N ALA A 165 -25.29 -54.03 -18.22
CA ALA A 165 -24.75 -53.25 -19.33
C ALA A 165 -23.34 -53.71 -19.74
N GLN A 166 -22.51 -54.12 -18.78
CA GLN A 166 -21.18 -54.70 -19.05
C GLN A 166 -21.29 -56.08 -19.70
N GLU A 167 -22.19 -56.95 -19.23
CA GLU A 167 -22.47 -58.27 -19.84
C GLU A 167 -22.95 -58.12 -21.29
N GLU A 168 -23.91 -57.23 -21.56
CA GLU A 168 -24.40 -56.95 -22.91
C GLU A 168 -23.30 -56.39 -23.83
N ALA A 169 -22.44 -55.49 -23.31
CA ALA A 169 -21.32 -54.95 -24.07
C ALA A 169 -20.25 -56.01 -24.37
N GLN A 170 -20.00 -56.94 -23.44
CA GLN A 170 -19.06 -58.04 -23.62
C GLN A 170 -19.59 -59.07 -24.62
N GLU A 171 -20.87 -59.44 -24.53
CA GLU A 171 -21.53 -60.32 -25.51
C GLU A 171 -21.51 -59.71 -26.92
N ALA A 172 -21.72 -58.40 -27.05
CA ALA A 172 -21.60 -57.71 -28.33
C ALA A 172 -20.16 -57.76 -28.89
N MET A 173 -19.15 -57.59 -28.03
CA MET A 173 -17.73 -57.62 -28.41
C MET A 173 -17.25 -59.04 -28.77
N GLU A 174 -17.75 -60.06 -28.07
CA GLU A 174 -17.50 -61.48 -28.38
C GLU A 174 -18.25 -61.93 -29.65
N GLY A 175 -19.41 -61.34 -29.94
CA GLY A 175 -20.18 -61.55 -31.17
C GLY A 175 -19.56 -60.93 -32.42
N GLU A 176 -18.78 -59.84 -32.29
CA GLU A 176 -18.03 -59.24 -33.40
C GLU A 176 -16.67 -59.93 -33.67
N GLY A 177 -16.20 -60.79 -32.77
CA GLY A 177 -14.95 -61.56 -32.92
C GLY A 177 -15.12 -62.97 -33.53
N GLY A 178 -16.36 -63.41 -33.79
CA GLY A 178 -16.67 -64.74 -34.31
C GLY A 178 -17.25 -64.69 -35.72
N THR A 179 -16.40 -64.94 -36.73
CA THR A 179 -16.79 -65.30 -38.11
C THR A 179 -17.58 -66.59 -38.18
#